data_AF-A0A544U9S7-F1
#
_entry.id   AF-A0A544U9S7-F1
#
_cell.length_a   1.000
_cell.length_b   1.000
_cell.length_c   1.000
_cell.angle_alpha   90.00
_cell.angle_beta   90.00
_cell.angle_gamma   90.00
#
_symmetry.space_group_name_H-M   'P 1'
#
loop_
_entity.id
_entity.type
_entity.pdbx_description
1 polymer ?
#
loop_
_entity_poly.entity_id
_entity_poly.type
_entity_poly.pdbx_seq_one_letter_code
_entity_poly.pdbx_strand_id
1 'polypeptide(L)'
;MKKREVSNVGQEPRLFIKSPSYFLNISKMLHELELDESTSVYIKDGCFNEQTFEKKEEVVEKVQIDPYLLKQLQFLEKPFRQKAYQPLLICLKDGRELRGSASDVQTDSLMLTSFELKTQEIIYFEDIDQVLWRGKQLPTL
;
A
#
# COMPACT_ATOMS: atom_id res chain seq x y z
N MET A 1 -29.71 72.11 -19.22
CA MET A 1 -28.87 71.17 -18.43
C MET A 1 -29.68 69.90 -18.21
N LYS A 2 -29.35 68.79 -18.90
CA LYS A 2 -30.04 67.50 -18.72
C LYS A 2 -29.38 66.74 -17.56
N LYS A 3 -30.16 66.45 -16.52
CA LYS A 3 -29.73 65.57 -15.42
C LYS A 3 -29.68 64.13 -15.95
N ARG A 4 -28.54 63.45 -15.79
CA ARG A 4 -28.42 62.00 -16.01
C ARG A 4 -29.02 61.31 -14.79
N GLU A 5 -30.13 60.62 -14.96
CA GLU A 5 -30.60 59.64 -13.98
C GLU A 5 -29.67 58.44 -14.01
N VAL A 6 -29.12 58.09 -12.85
CA VAL A 6 -28.41 56.83 -12.64
C VAL A 6 -29.46 55.84 -12.15
N SER A 7 -29.85 54.91 -13.02
CA SER A 7 -30.72 53.80 -12.66
C SER A 7 -29.99 52.91 -11.64
N ASN A 8 -30.49 52.88 -10.41
CA ASN A 8 -30.03 51.97 -9.38
C ASN A 8 -30.62 50.58 -9.69
N VAL A 9 -29.91 49.81 -10.52
CA VAL A 9 -30.28 48.44 -10.87
C VAL A 9 -30.21 47.61 -9.59
N GLY A 10 -31.35 47.04 -9.19
CA GLY A 10 -31.57 46.31 -7.94
C GLY A 10 -30.42 45.39 -7.58
N GLN A 11 -29.63 45.81 -6.59
CA GLN A 11 -28.55 45.03 -6.03
C GLN A 11 -29.14 44.14 -4.94
N GLU A 12 -29.50 42.91 -5.30
CA GLU A 12 -29.89 41.89 -4.31
C GLU A 12 -28.79 41.79 -3.24
N PRO A 13 -29.15 41.75 -1.94
CA PRO A 13 -28.17 41.74 -0.86
C PRO A 13 -27.37 40.43 -0.91
N ARG A 14 -26.08 40.53 -1.23
CA ARG A 14 -25.18 39.38 -1.27
C ARG A 14 -24.75 38.99 0.14
N LEU A 15 -25.15 37.81 0.58
CA LEU A 15 -24.68 37.19 1.81
C LEU A 15 -23.25 36.68 1.61
N PHE A 16 -22.29 37.33 2.26
CA PHE A 16 -20.91 36.84 2.35
C PHE A 16 -20.75 36.05 3.64
N ILE A 17 -20.78 34.73 3.54
CA ILE A 17 -20.51 33.84 4.66
C ILE A 17 -19.01 33.52 4.64
N LYS A 18 -18.27 33.96 5.67
CA LYS A 18 -16.90 33.47 5.91
C LYS A 18 -17.01 32.06 6.48
N SER A 19 -16.83 31.05 5.64
CA SER A 19 -16.63 29.68 6.12
C SER A 19 -15.23 29.52 6.72
N PRO A 20 -15.05 28.66 7.74
CA PRO A 20 -13.74 28.33 8.27
C PRO A 20 -12.83 27.77 7.17
N SER A 21 -11.57 28.21 7.15
CA SER A 21 -10.56 27.62 6.26
C SER A 21 -10.27 26.19 6.71
N TYR A 22 -10.60 25.23 5.84
CA TYR A 22 -10.23 23.82 6.03
C TYR A 22 -9.14 23.45 5.04
N PHE A 23 -8.21 22.61 5.47
CA PHE A 23 -7.18 22.03 4.62
C PHE A 23 -7.59 20.61 4.26
N LEU A 24 -7.84 20.37 2.97
CA LEU A 24 -8.10 19.01 2.47
C LEU A 24 -6.77 18.29 2.31
N ASN A 25 -6.62 17.15 3.00
CA ASN A 25 -5.53 16.23 2.75
C ASN A 25 -5.87 15.38 1.52
N ILE A 26 -5.45 15.85 0.35
CA ILE A 26 -5.81 15.30 -0.98
C ILE A 26 -5.36 13.83 -1.12
N SER A 27 -4.35 13.39 -0.36
CA SER A 27 -3.83 12.01 -0.43
C SER A 27 -4.81 10.93 0.04
N LYS A 28 -5.85 11.28 0.82
CA LYS A 28 -6.86 10.31 1.30
C LYS A 28 -8.07 10.17 0.39
N MET A 29 -8.44 11.20 -0.37
CA MET A 29 -9.66 11.16 -1.21
C MET A 29 -9.50 10.41 -2.53
N LEU A 30 -8.28 10.28 -3.06
CA LEU A 30 -8.06 9.45 -4.25
C LEU A 30 -8.26 7.95 -3.97
N HIS A 31 -8.25 7.53 -2.70
CA HIS A 31 -8.42 6.12 -2.32
C HIS A 31 -9.88 5.73 -2.03
N GLU A 32 -10.79 6.69 -1.85
CA GLU A 32 -12.21 6.44 -1.57
C GLU A 32 -13.11 6.50 -2.82
N LEU A 33 -12.58 6.93 -3.97
CA LEU A 33 -13.32 7.04 -5.24
C LEU A 33 -13.36 5.74 -6.07
N GLU A 34 -12.71 4.67 -5.62
CA GLU A 34 -12.75 3.33 -6.24
C GLU A 34 -13.56 2.31 -5.43
N LEU A 35 -14.47 2.74 -4.56
CA LEU A 35 -15.46 1.83 -3.96
C LEU A 35 -16.70 1.75 -4.86
N ASP A 36 -16.58 0.80 -5.78
CA ASP A 36 -17.61 0.19 -6.61
C ASP A 36 -19.02 0.19 -5.98
N GLU A 37 -19.96 0.68 -6.78
CA GLU A 37 -21.41 0.74 -6.53
C GLU A 37 -22.01 -0.69 -6.59
N SER A 38 -21.71 -1.54 -5.61
CA SER A 38 -22.22 -2.92 -5.58
C SER A 38 -23.49 -3.05 -4.74
N THR A 39 -24.61 -3.35 -5.41
CA THR A 39 -25.92 -3.65 -4.83
C THR A 39 -25.97 -5.10 -4.34
N SER A 40 -26.27 -5.32 -3.05
CA SER A 40 -26.33 -6.67 -2.46
C SER A 40 -27.68 -7.36 -2.73
N VAL A 41 -27.66 -8.52 -3.38
CA VAL A 41 -28.81 -9.44 -3.46
C VAL A 41 -28.61 -10.60 -2.49
N TYR A 42 -29.50 -10.76 -1.51
CA TYR A 42 -29.50 -11.90 -0.59
C TYR A 42 -30.14 -13.12 -1.25
N ILE A 43 -29.42 -14.25 -1.31
CA ILE A 43 -30.01 -15.57 -1.56
C ILE A 43 -30.01 -16.34 -0.24
N LYS A 44 -31.21 -16.73 0.17
CA LYS A 44 -31.51 -17.46 1.42
C LYS A 44 -31.17 -18.94 1.27
N ASP A 45 -30.51 -19.46 2.30
CA ASP A 45 -30.02 -20.80 2.59
C ASP A 45 -30.61 -22.00 1.82
N GLY A 46 -29.71 -22.89 1.37
CA GLY A 46 -30.05 -24.20 0.84
C GLY A 46 -28.91 -25.21 0.95
N CYS A 47 -28.91 -25.93 2.08
CA CYS A 47 -28.43 -27.31 2.28
C CYS A 47 -26.93 -27.66 2.22
N PHE A 48 -26.45 -28.12 3.39
CA PHE A 48 -25.38 -29.08 3.66
C PHE A 48 -24.72 -29.78 2.45
N ASN A 49 -23.38 -29.74 2.41
CA ASN A 49 -22.63 -30.99 2.32
C ASN A 49 -21.26 -30.84 3.00
N GLU A 50 -21.03 -31.70 3.99
CA GLU A 50 -19.73 -31.92 4.63
C GLU A 50 -18.77 -32.50 3.59
N GLN A 51 -17.80 -31.72 3.13
CA GLN A 51 -16.61 -32.26 2.50
C GLN A 51 -15.40 -31.68 3.19
N THR A 52 -14.88 -32.51 4.07
CA THR A 52 -13.56 -32.50 4.68
C THR A 52 -12.53 -32.02 3.67
N PHE A 53 -12.19 -30.74 3.69
CA PHE A 53 -10.96 -30.28 3.06
C PHE A 53 -9.82 -30.72 3.97
N GLU A 54 -9.26 -31.87 3.61
CA GLU A 54 -7.95 -32.32 4.06
C GLU A 54 -6.99 -31.12 3.98
N LYS A 55 -6.57 -30.68 5.16
CA LYS A 55 -5.47 -29.75 5.34
C LYS A 55 -4.23 -30.44 4.79
N LYS A 56 -4.00 -30.28 3.48
CA LYS A 56 -2.71 -30.58 2.87
C LYS A 56 -1.75 -29.62 3.54
N GLU A 57 -1.05 -30.11 4.55
CA GLU A 57 0.27 -29.62 4.90
C GLU A 57 1.09 -29.77 3.64
N GLU A 58 1.08 -28.71 2.84
CA GLU A 58 2.00 -28.55 1.74
C GLU A 58 3.38 -28.70 2.36
N VAL A 59 4.02 -29.80 2.03
CA VAL A 59 5.42 -30.06 2.36
C VAL A 59 6.17 -28.95 1.65
N VAL A 60 6.38 -27.84 2.37
CA VAL A 60 7.24 -26.75 1.94
C VAL A 60 8.58 -27.41 1.70
N GLU A 61 8.91 -27.61 0.41
CA GLU A 61 10.28 -27.87 0.00
C GLU A 61 11.12 -26.85 0.75
N LYS A 62 12.00 -27.34 1.62
CA LYS A 62 12.88 -26.48 2.40
C LYS A 62 13.86 -25.85 1.43
N VAL A 63 13.40 -24.82 0.73
CA VAL A 63 14.25 -23.96 -0.07
C VAL A 63 15.31 -23.46 0.89
N GLN A 64 16.57 -23.69 0.53
CA GLN A 64 17.73 -23.37 1.35
C GLN A 64 17.94 -21.85 1.33
N ILE A 65 17.06 -21.13 2.03
CA ILE A 65 17.20 -19.71 2.30
C ILE A 65 18.15 -19.59 3.48
N ASP A 66 19.09 -18.64 3.41
CA ASP A 66 19.98 -18.35 4.52
C ASP A 66 19.13 -18.02 5.77
N PRO A 67 19.26 -18.76 6.89
CA PRO A 67 18.51 -18.49 8.10
C PRO A 67 18.72 -17.06 8.62
N TYR A 68 19.86 -16.43 8.32
CA TYR A 68 20.11 -15.04 8.69
C TYR A 68 19.24 -14.07 7.89
N LEU A 69 19.18 -14.25 6.56
CA LEU A 69 18.34 -13.46 5.66
C LEU A 69 16.86 -13.60 6.06
N LEU A 70 16.42 -14.82 6.35
CA LEU A 70 15.04 -15.08 6.76
C LEU A 70 14.67 -14.32 8.05
N LYS A 71 15.58 -14.24 9.03
CA LYS A 71 15.38 -13.42 10.24
C LYS A 71 15.29 -11.92 9.94
N GLN A 72 16.06 -11.44 8.96
CA GLN A 72 15.99 -10.03 8.54
C GLN A 72 14.68 -9.71 7.84
N LEU A 73 14.17 -10.63 7.03
CA LEU A 73 12.87 -10.48 6.35
C LEU A 73 11.71 -10.56 7.36
N GLN A 74 11.78 -11.50 8.31
CA GLN A 74 10.85 -11.55 9.45
C GLN A 74 10.91 -10.30 10.33
N PHE A 75 12.09 -9.67 10.45
CA PHE A 75 12.19 -8.40 11.16
C PHE A 75 11.33 -7.33 10.49
N LEU A 76 11.23 -7.31 9.15
CA LEU A 76 10.40 -6.38 8.39
C LEU A 76 8.90 -6.72 8.38
N GLU A 77 8.45 -7.83 8.96
CA GLU A 77 7.02 -8.17 9.06
C GLU A 77 6.21 -7.08 9.79
N LYS A 78 6.83 -6.39 10.77
CA LYS A 78 6.12 -5.36 11.53
C LYS A 78 5.95 -4.06 10.73
N PRO A 79 4.74 -3.48 10.66
CA PRO A 79 4.46 -2.30 9.83
C PRO A 79 5.26 -1.06 10.25
N PHE A 80 5.58 -0.92 11.54
CA PHE A 80 6.46 0.16 12.01
C PHE A 80 7.88 0.04 11.43
N ARG A 81 8.40 -1.18 11.35
CA ARG A 81 9.76 -1.44 10.85
C ARG A 81 9.82 -1.28 9.34
N GLN A 82 8.76 -1.65 8.61
CA GLN A 82 8.64 -1.36 7.18
C GLN A 82 8.79 0.14 6.92
N LYS A 83 8.12 0.99 7.70
CA LYS A 83 8.23 2.46 7.54
C LYS A 83 9.58 3.02 8.01
N ALA A 84 10.17 2.48 9.07
CA ALA A 84 11.43 2.98 9.63
C ALA A 84 12.65 2.62 8.77
N TYR A 85 12.65 1.44 8.16
CA TYR A 85 13.77 0.88 7.41
C TYR A 85 13.61 1.05 5.89
N GLN A 86 13.12 2.20 5.45
CA GLN A 86 13.04 2.57 4.03
C GLN A 86 14.09 3.65 3.65
N PRO A 87 14.51 3.71 2.37
CA PRO A 87 14.34 2.68 1.35
C PRO A 87 15.32 1.51 1.54
N LEU A 88 14.92 0.33 1.09
CA LEU A 88 15.74 -0.89 1.07
C LEU A 88 16.43 -1.05 -0.28
N LEU A 89 17.57 -1.73 -0.26
CA LEU A 89 18.25 -2.27 -1.43
C LEU A 89 18.16 -3.80 -1.34
N ILE A 90 17.53 -4.42 -2.33
CA ILE A 90 17.36 -5.85 -2.44
C ILE A 90 18.24 -6.34 -3.58
N CYS A 91 19.20 -7.18 -3.26
CA CYS A 91 20.05 -7.87 -4.22
C CYS A 91 19.41 -9.23 -4.49
N LEU A 92 19.03 -9.48 -5.74
CA LEU A 92 18.51 -10.77 -6.20
C LEU A 92 19.66 -11.68 -6.61
N LYS A 93 19.44 -13.00 -6.53
CA LYS A 93 20.39 -14.03 -6.98
C LYS A 93 20.72 -13.93 -8.47
N ASP A 94 19.82 -13.34 -9.26
CA ASP A 94 20.05 -13.02 -10.67
C ASP A 94 21.08 -11.90 -10.90
N GLY A 95 21.59 -11.28 -9.84
CA GLY A 95 22.49 -10.12 -9.89
C GLY A 95 21.78 -8.78 -10.11
N ARG A 96 20.43 -8.77 -10.08
CA ARG A 96 19.64 -7.53 -10.15
C ARG A 96 19.60 -6.86 -8.78
N GLU A 97 19.82 -5.56 -8.77
CA GLU A 97 19.68 -4.73 -7.57
C GLU A 97 18.41 -3.87 -7.70
N LEU A 98 17.48 -4.03 -6.77
CA LEU A 98 16.24 -3.29 -6.72
C LEU A 98 16.24 -2.38 -5.50
N ARG A 99 16.11 -1.07 -5.73
CA ARG A 99 16.00 -0.10 -4.65
C ARG A 99 14.55 0.33 -4.50
N GLY A 100 13.99 0.18 -3.31
CA GLY A 100 12.56 0.32 -3.17
C GLY A 100 12.09 0.51 -1.74
N SER A 101 10.78 0.72 -1.63
CA SER A 101 10.07 0.63 -0.37
C SER A 101 9.41 -0.73 -0.28
N ALA A 102 9.79 -1.55 0.71
CA ALA A 102 9.07 -2.78 1.00
C ALA A 102 7.76 -2.44 1.71
N SER A 103 6.70 -3.03 1.19
CA SER A 103 5.33 -2.99 1.65
C SER A 103 4.82 -4.43 1.70
N ASP A 104 3.86 -4.73 2.56
CA ASP A 104 3.22 -6.06 2.65
C ASP A 104 4.20 -7.25 2.62
N VAL A 105 4.88 -7.46 3.76
CA VAL A 105 5.79 -8.60 3.94
C VAL A 105 4.99 -9.80 4.41
N GLN A 106 4.96 -10.86 3.60
CA GLN A 106 4.31 -12.13 3.89
C GLN A 106 5.33 -13.16 4.38
N THR A 107 4.93 -14.42 4.51
CA THR A 107 5.76 -15.51 5.07
C THR A 107 6.92 -15.89 4.15
N ASP A 108 6.73 -15.77 2.84
CA ASP A 108 7.63 -16.27 1.79
C ASP A 108 8.00 -15.21 0.74
N SER A 109 7.38 -14.03 0.81
CA SER A 109 7.47 -13.00 -0.21
C SER A 109 7.32 -11.60 0.39
N LEU A 110 7.82 -10.60 -0.32
CA LEU A 110 7.59 -9.19 0.00
C LEU A 110 7.19 -8.43 -1.26
N MET A 111 6.32 -7.42 -1.10
CA MET A 111 6.01 -6.49 -2.18
C MET A 111 6.95 -5.28 -2.13
N LEU A 112 7.80 -5.15 -3.16
CA LEU A 112 8.69 -4.00 -3.31
C LEU A 112 8.08 -2.98 -4.27
N THR A 113 8.00 -1.73 -3.85
CA THR A 113 7.77 -0.60 -4.77
C THR A 113 9.13 -0.03 -5.19
N SER A 114 9.53 -0.30 -6.44
CA SER A 114 10.83 0.11 -6.99
C SER A 114 10.88 1.61 -7.25
N PHE A 115 11.98 2.27 -6.88
CA PHE A 115 12.18 3.70 -7.14
C PHE A 115 12.51 3.98 -8.60
N GLU A 116 13.29 3.10 -9.23
CA GLU A 116 13.74 3.27 -10.63
C GLU A 116 12.59 3.08 -11.61
N LEU A 117 11.85 1.97 -11.45
CA LEU A 117 10.81 1.55 -12.39
C LEU A 117 9.42 2.11 -12.04
N LYS A 118 9.23 2.59 -10.81
CA LYS A 118 7.92 3.00 -10.25
C LYS A 118 6.85 1.89 -10.35
N THR A 119 7.29 0.64 -10.44
CA THR A 119 6.46 -0.56 -10.46
C THR A 119 6.42 -1.19 -9.07
N GLN A 120 5.33 -1.93 -8.81
CA GLN A 120 5.23 -2.82 -7.67
C GLN A 120 5.52 -4.24 -8.14
N GLU A 121 6.45 -4.90 -7.45
CA GLU A 121 6.90 -6.24 -7.80
C GLU A 121 6.87 -7.11 -6.54
N ILE A 122 6.37 -8.33 -6.69
CA ILE A 122 6.42 -9.34 -5.62
C ILE A 122 7.75 -10.08 -5.78
N ILE A 123 8.53 -10.10 -4.71
CA ILE A 123 9.83 -10.75 -4.65
C ILE A 123 9.73 -11.90 -3.65
N TYR A 124 9.98 -13.12 -4.11
CA TYR A 124 10.05 -14.28 -3.24
C TYR A 124 11.38 -14.32 -2.49
N PHE A 125 11.36 -14.76 -1.24
CA PHE A 125 12.54 -14.79 -0.38
C PHE A 125 13.63 -15.73 -0.90
N GLU A 126 13.24 -16.72 -1.69
CA GLU A 126 14.16 -17.63 -2.37
C GLU A 126 15.03 -16.96 -3.42
N ASP A 127 14.54 -15.89 -4.05
CA ASP A 127 15.25 -15.15 -5.09
C ASP A 127 16.15 -14.05 -4.51
N ILE A 128 16.00 -13.75 -3.22
CA ILE A 128 16.77 -12.73 -2.53
C ILE A 128 18.12 -13.31 -2.12
N ASP A 129 19.19 -12.61 -2.50
CA ASP A 129 20.54 -12.89 -2.04
C ASP A 129 20.86 -12.07 -0.78
N GLN A 130 20.55 -10.76 -0.81
CA GLN A 130 20.84 -9.87 0.31
C GLN A 130 19.83 -8.72 0.42
N VAL A 131 19.53 -8.31 1.67
CA VAL A 131 18.77 -7.08 1.95
C VAL A 131 19.61 -6.10 2.75
N LEU A 132 19.70 -4.86 2.26
CA LEU A 132 20.46 -3.79 2.87
C LEU A 132 19.59 -2.55 3.09
N TRP A 133 19.81 -1.89 4.22
CA TRP A 133 19.29 -0.56 4.51
C TRP A 133 20.44 0.42 4.67
N ARG A 134 20.51 1.42 3.78
CA ARG A 134 21.59 2.43 3.76
C ARG A 134 23.00 1.80 3.77
N GLY A 135 23.17 0.69 3.05
CA GLY A 135 24.43 -0.07 2.96
C GLY A 135 24.75 -0.93 4.19
N LYS A 136 23.82 -1.06 5.15
CA LYS A 136 23.98 -1.93 6.32
C LYS A 136 22.95 -3.05 6.31
N GLN A 137 23.32 -4.18 6.88
CA GLN A 137 22.39 -5.27 7.15
C GLN A 137 21.31 -4.84 8.14
N LEU A 138 20.11 -5.39 7.97
CA LEU A 138 19.01 -5.15 8.88
C LEU A 138 19.26 -5.82 10.24
N PRO A 139 18.78 -5.22 11.34
CA PRO A 139 18.82 -5.88 12.64
C PRO A 139 18.06 -7.21 12.61
N THR A 140 18.62 -8.21 13.27
CA THR A 140 17.93 -9.48 13.54
C THR A 140 17.38 -9.47 14.96
N LEU A 141 16.20 -10.08 15.17
CA LEU A 141 15.66 -10.38 16.50
C LEU A 141 16.36 -11.59 17.14
#